data_AF-A0A936PTZ9-F1
#
_entry.id   AF-A0A936PTZ9-F1
#
_cell.length_a   1.000
_cell.length_b   1.000
_cell.length_c   1.000
_cell.angle_alpha   90.00
_cell.angle_beta   90.00
_cell.angle_gamma   90.00
#
_symmetry.space_group_name_H-M   'P 1'
#
loop_
_entity.id
_entity.type
_entity.pdbx_description
1 polymer ?
#
loop_
_entity_poly.entity_id
_entity_poly.type
_entity_poly.pdbx_seq_one_letter_code
_entity_poly.pdbx_strand_id
1 'polypeptide(L)'
;MICPPETLAEACPALWRHLQTGIPSVSTGYLCRHRSPWYSQERRAPAPIVCTYMSRAARGRPFRFILNRSQAIAANVYLMLHPKPALSERLLEDPDLIERLWAALNTLPAEALTHEARVYGGGLYKLEPKELGAVRVKVRVE
;
A
#
# COMPACT_ATOMS: atom_id res chain seq x y z
N MET A 1 -7.05 7.70 14.23
CA MET A 1 -7.08 7.69 15.71
C MET A 1 -7.33 6.25 16.14
N ILE A 2 -6.61 5.69 17.11
CA ILE A 2 -6.95 4.37 17.66
C ILE A 2 -8.01 4.65 18.71
N CYS A 3 -9.24 4.18 18.49
CA CYS A 3 -10.38 4.47 19.34
C CYS A 3 -10.35 3.57 20.58
N PRO A 4 -10.35 4.14 21.81
CA PRO A 4 -10.46 3.37 23.04
C PRO A 4 -11.71 2.47 23.03
N PRO A 5 -11.68 1.30 23.71
CA PRO A 5 -12.81 0.36 23.73
C PRO A 5 -14.14 1.00 24.14
N GLU A 6 -14.12 1.81 25.20
CA GLU A 6 -15.28 2.52 25.72
C GLU A 6 -15.89 3.47 24.67
N THR A 7 -15.04 4.29 24.03
CA THR A 7 -15.49 5.21 22.98
C THR A 7 -16.02 4.47 21.76
N LEU A 8 -15.43 3.32 21.42
CA LEU A 8 -15.86 2.52 20.27
C LEU A 8 -17.19 1.81 20.52
N ALA A 9 -17.41 1.32 21.75
CA ALA A 9 -18.65 0.69 22.17
C ALA A 9 -19.85 1.65 22.06
N GLU A 10 -19.64 2.91 22.44
CA GLU A 10 -20.65 3.96 22.34
C GLU A 10 -20.85 4.44 20.89
N ALA A 11 -19.76 4.76 20.18
CA ALA A 11 -19.85 5.35 18.85
C ALA A 11 -20.26 4.36 17.75
N CYS A 12 -19.81 3.10 17.84
CA CYS A 12 -20.05 2.06 16.83
C CYS A 12 -20.40 0.69 17.48
N PRO A 13 -21.59 0.53 18.09
CA PRO A 13 -21.96 -0.67 18.84
C PRO A 13 -21.92 -1.97 18.01
N ALA A 14 -22.22 -1.91 16.72
CA ALA A 14 -22.17 -3.07 15.83
C ALA A 14 -20.74 -3.57 15.60
N LEU A 15 -19.80 -2.64 15.37
CA LEU A 15 -18.38 -2.97 15.24
C LEU A 15 -17.83 -3.51 16.56
N TRP A 16 -18.22 -2.90 17.69
CA TRP A 16 -17.83 -3.38 19.01
C TRP A 16 -18.28 -4.83 19.25
N ARG A 17 -19.55 -5.16 18.96
CA ARG A 17 -20.04 -6.54 19.03
C ARG A 17 -19.25 -7.51 18.15
N HIS A 18 -18.87 -7.09 16.94
CA HIS A 18 -18.02 -7.90 16.08
C HIS A 18 -16.62 -8.11 16.68
N LEU A 19 -15.99 -7.07 17.22
CA LEU A 19 -14.68 -7.20 17.86
C LEU A 19 -14.75 -8.14 19.07
N GLN A 20 -15.84 -8.10 19.85
CA GLN A 20 -16.03 -9.01 20.98
C GLN A 20 -15.97 -10.50 20.57
N THR A 21 -16.43 -10.87 19.38
CA THR A 21 -16.33 -12.27 18.91
C THR A 21 -14.89 -12.73 18.69
N GLY A 22 -13.95 -11.79 18.49
CA GLY A 22 -12.52 -12.07 18.31
C GLY A 22 -11.73 -12.17 19.61
N ILE A 23 -12.31 -11.80 20.76
CA ILE A 23 -11.60 -11.82 22.05
C ILE A 23 -11.13 -13.24 22.43
N PRO A 24 -11.94 -14.30 22.32
CA PRO A 24 -11.51 -15.64 22.72
C PRO A 24 -10.43 -16.27 21.82
N SER A 25 -10.20 -15.75 20.60
CA SER A 25 -9.36 -16.39 19.59
C SER A 25 -8.39 -15.44 18.87
N VAL A 26 -8.90 -14.45 18.15
CA VAL A 26 -8.10 -13.52 17.33
C VAL A 26 -7.21 -12.64 18.21
N SER A 27 -7.68 -12.24 19.39
CA SER A 27 -6.96 -11.33 20.30
C SER A 27 -5.66 -11.93 20.83
N THR A 28 -5.59 -13.25 21.00
CA THR A 28 -4.41 -13.97 21.51
C THR A 28 -3.40 -14.33 20.42
N GLY A 29 -3.78 -14.14 19.15
CA GLY A 29 -2.89 -14.33 18.01
C GLY A 29 -1.65 -13.44 18.09
N TYR A 30 -0.53 -13.91 17.51
CA TYR A 30 0.78 -13.28 17.65
C TYR A 30 0.76 -11.78 17.36
N LEU A 31 0.11 -11.31 16.30
CA LEU A 31 0.10 -9.88 15.99
C LEU A 31 -0.83 -9.08 16.93
N CYS A 32 -2.02 -9.61 17.23
CA CYS A 32 -3.04 -8.92 18.01
C CYS A 32 -2.64 -8.76 19.48
N ARG A 33 -1.99 -9.77 20.07
CA ARG A 33 -1.59 -9.75 21.49
C ARG A 33 -0.55 -8.68 21.83
N HIS A 34 0.22 -8.22 20.84
CA HIS A 34 1.22 -7.17 21.02
C HIS A 34 0.70 -5.77 20.66
N ARG A 35 -0.59 -5.64 20.30
CA ARG A 35 -1.23 -4.35 20.01
C ARG A 35 -2.02 -3.90 21.23
N SER A 36 -2.07 -2.59 21.45
CA SER A 36 -2.90 -2.00 22.50
C SER A 36 -3.76 -0.87 21.92
N PRO A 37 -5.10 -1.03 21.89
CA PRO A 37 -5.88 -2.27 22.04
C PRO A 37 -5.55 -3.33 20.97
N TRP A 38 -5.91 -4.60 21.22
CA TRP A 38 -5.56 -5.75 20.37
C TRP A 38 -6.04 -5.63 18.90
N TYR A 39 -7.15 -4.92 18.69
CA TYR A 39 -7.71 -4.62 17.36
C TYR A 39 -7.05 -3.41 16.68
N SER A 40 -5.97 -2.91 17.28
CA SER A 40 -4.98 -1.99 16.73
C SER A 40 -4.83 -2.07 15.21
N GLN A 41 -5.18 -1.06 14.42
CA GLN A 41 -4.77 -0.99 13.01
C GLN A 41 -3.65 0.03 12.83
N GLU A 42 -2.78 -0.25 11.87
CA GLU A 42 -1.74 0.70 11.48
C GLU A 42 -2.36 1.98 10.92
N ARG A 43 -1.80 3.13 11.27
CA ARG A 43 -2.22 4.41 10.69
C ARG A 43 -1.36 4.71 9.48
N ARG A 44 -2.00 4.76 8.33
CA ARG A 44 -1.35 5.09 7.06
C ARG A 44 -2.14 6.20 6.39
N ALA A 45 -1.43 7.18 5.82
CA ALA A 45 -2.05 8.08 4.86
C ALA A 45 -2.35 7.29 3.57
N PRO A 46 -3.34 7.67 2.76
CA PRO A 46 -3.45 7.16 1.41
C PRO A 46 -2.23 7.59 0.60
N ALA A 47 -1.61 6.64 -0.11
CA ALA A 47 -0.58 6.97 -1.09
C ALA A 47 -1.22 7.42 -2.41
N PRO A 48 -0.69 8.43 -3.11
CA PRO A 48 -1.22 8.88 -4.40
C PRO A 48 -1.05 7.82 -5.50
N ILE A 49 -0.02 6.97 -5.40
CA ILE A 49 0.20 5.84 -6.31
C ILE A 49 0.38 4.58 -5.49
N VAL A 50 -0.21 3.48 -5.95
CA VAL A 50 -0.01 2.14 -5.39
C VAL A 50 0.51 1.18 -6.45
N CYS A 51 1.29 0.18 -6.04
CA CYS A 51 1.83 -0.85 -6.92
C CYS A 51 1.39 -2.24 -6.44
N THR A 52 0.95 -3.11 -7.34
CA THR A 52 0.66 -4.52 -6.97
C THR A 52 1.94 -5.20 -6.48
N TYR A 53 1.92 -5.85 -5.31
CA TYR A 53 3.14 -6.46 -4.76
C TYR A 53 3.41 -7.89 -5.24
N MET A 54 2.35 -8.63 -5.61
CA MET A 54 2.45 -9.98 -6.13
C MET A 54 1.46 -10.19 -7.26
N SER A 55 1.93 -10.69 -8.39
CA SER A 55 1.04 -11.18 -9.43
C SER A 55 1.75 -12.15 -10.37
N ARG A 56 0.96 -12.92 -11.11
CA ARG A 56 1.47 -13.71 -12.23
C ARG A 56 1.51 -12.82 -13.46
N ALA A 57 2.51 -13.01 -14.32
CA ALA A 57 2.68 -12.26 -15.55
C ALA A 57 1.61 -12.62 -16.61
N ALA A 58 0.34 -12.38 -16.31
CA ALA A 58 -0.74 -12.45 -17.30
C ALA A 58 -0.50 -11.31 -18.30
N ARG A 59 -0.06 -11.69 -19.51
CA ARG A 59 0.33 -10.78 -20.61
C ARG A 59 1.67 -10.05 -20.42
N GLY A 60 2.64 -10.69 -19.76
CA GLY A 60 4.04 -10.23 -19.75
C GLY A 60 4.37 -9.07 -18.80
N ARG A 61 3.39 -8.51 -18.08
CA ARG A 61 3.62 -7.45 -17.08
C ARG A 61 3.07 -7.84 -15.70
N PRO A 62 3.92 -8.33 -14.77
CA PRO A 62 3.47 -8.80 -13.46
C PRO A 62 3.21 -7.70 -12.44
N PHE A 63 3.61 -6.45 -12.68
CA PHE A 63 3.39 -5.35 -11.75
C PHE A 63 2.73 -4.17 -12.45
N ARG A 64 1.84 -3.48 -11.74
CA ARG A 64 1.07 -2.34 -12.25
C ARG A 64 1.08 -1.21 -11.24
N PHE A 65 1.30 0.01 -11.72
CA PHE A 65 1.15 1.22 -10.93
C PHE A 65 -0.24 1.81 -11.16
N ILE A 66 -0.95 2.08 -10.07
CA ILE A 66 -2.34 2.53 -10.06
C ILE A 66 -2.39 3.91 -9.39
N LEU A 67 -3.00 4.87 -10.07
CA LEU A 67 -3.26 6.20 -9.50
C LEU A 67 -4.45 6.11 -8.54
N ASN A 68 -4.23 6.43 -7.27
CA ASN A 68 -5.22 6.32 -6.20
C ASN A 68 -6.04 7.61 -6.06
N ARG A 69 -6.90 7.89 -7.05
CA ARG A 69 -7.80 9.05 -7.00
C ARG A 69 -8.80 8.99 -5.85
N SER A 70 -9.17 7.78 -5.41
CA SER A 70 -10.11 7.56 -4.31
C SER A 70 -9.59 7.91 -2.92
N GLN A 71 -8.30 8.20 -2.77
CA GLN A 71 -7.67 8.38 -1.45
C GLN A 71 -7.88 7.16 -0.53
N ALA A 72 -7.93 5.97 -1.11
CA ALA A 72 -8.13 4.74 -0.36
C ALA A 72 -6.83 4.32 0.34
N ILE A 73 -6.94 3.80 1.57
CA ILE A 73 -5.83 3.08 2.21
C ILE A 73 -5.82 1.66 1.64
N ALA A 74 -4.70 1.29 1.01
CA ALA A 74 -4.59 -0.01 0.36
C ALA A 74 -4.27 -1.12 1.38
N ALA A 75 -4.83 -2.31 1.13
CA ALA A 75 -4.49 -3.52 1.86
C ALA A 75 -3.03 -3.96 1.59
N ASN A 76 -2.54 -4.94 2.33
CA ASN A 76 -1.17 -5.46 2.25
C ASN A 76 -0.78 -6.10 0.90
N VAL A 77 -1.73 -6.26 -0.03
CA VAL A 77 -1.47 -6.73 -1.40
C VAL A 77 -0.96 -5.62 -2.33
N TYR A 78 -0.86 -4.39 -1.83
CA TYR A 78 -0.28 -3.26 -2.55
C TYR A 78 0.89 -2.64 -1.78
N LEU A 79 1.89 -2.22 -2.54
CA LEU A 79 2.92 -1.28 -2.09
C LEU A 79 2.39 0.14 -2.25
N MET A 80 2.44 0.93 -1.19
CA MET A 80 2.00 2.32 -1.18
C MET A 80 3.19 3.25 -1.37
N LEU A 81 3.18 4.05 -2.44
CA LEU A 81 4.26 4.96 -2.79
C LEU A 81 3.97 6.34 -2.22
N HIS A 82 4.54 6.65 -1.06
CA HIS A 82 4.47 7.97 -0.46
C HIS A 82 5.56 8.88 -1.03
N PRO A 83 5.21 10.09 -1.50
CA PRO A 83 6.23 11.05 -1.94
C PRO A 83 7.13 11.45 -0.77
N LYS A 84 8.43 11.58 -1.03
CA LYS A 84 9.36 12.21 -0.08
C LYS A 84 9.05 13.71 0.03
N PRO A 85 9.52 14.43 1.07
CA PRO A 85 9.20 15.85 1.27
C PRO A 85 9.40 16.73 0.04
N ALA A 86 10.58 16.68 -0.60
CA ALA A 86 10.87 17.46 -1.80
C ALA A 86 9.91 17.18 -2.98
N LEU A 87 9.48 15.93 -3.16
CA LEU A 87 8.49 15.60 -4.18
C LEU A 87 7.08 16.08 -3.76
N SER A 88 6.78 16.07 -2.47
CA SER A 88 5.49 16.54 -1.94
C SER A 88 5.34 18.04 -2.16
N GLU A 89 6.39 18.83 -1.91
CA GLU A 89 6.42 20.27 -2.20
C GLU A 89 6.18 20.53 -3.69
N ARG A 90 6.87 19.80 -4.57
CA ARG A 90 6.66 19.97 -6.01
C ARG A 90 5.25 19.60 -6.46
N LEU A 91 4.64 18.59 -5.84
CA LEU A 91 3.24 18.21 -6.11
C LEU A 91 2.23 19.28 -5.65
N LEU A 92 2.58 20.14 -4.69
CA LEU A 92 1.75 21.28 -4.30
C LEU A 92 1.81 22.41 -5.34
N GLU A 93 2.98 22.62 -5.94
CA GLU A 93 3.18 23.60 -7.01
C GLU A 93 2.57 23.16 -8.34
N ASP A 94 2.65 21.86 -8.64
CA ASP A 94 2.19 21.23 -9.87
C ASP A 94 1.44 19.92 -9.57
N PRO A 95 0.12 20.00 -9.35
CA PRO A 95 -0.70 18.82 -9.07
C PRO A 95 -0.72 17.79 -10.22
N ASP A 96 -0.53 18.22 -11.48
CA ASP A 96 -0.55 17.33 -12.65
C ASP A 96 0.71 16.46 -12.74
N LEU A 97 1.78 16.81 -12.01
CA LEU A 97 2.99 16.02 -11.93
C LEU A 97 2.72 14.58 -11.46
N ILE A 98 1.69 14.35 -10.64
CA ILE A 98 1.37 12.98 -10.19
C ILE A 98 0.90 12.10 -11.35
N GLU A 99 0.14 12.65 -12.29
CA GLU A 99 -0.34 11.91 -13.46
C GLU A 99 0.83 11.62 -14.40
N ARG A 100 1.76 12.57 -14.57
CA ARG A 100 2.99 12.37 -15.37
C ARG A 100 3.91 11.33 -14.73
N LEU A 101 4.06 11.34 -13.40
CA LEU A 101 4.78 10.31 -12.65
C LEU A 101 4.15 8.93 -12.82
N TRP A 102 2.84 8.83 -12.65
CA TRP A 102 2.09 7.59 -12.84
C TRP A 102 2.21 7.05 -14.27
N ALA A 103 2.10 7.92 -15.28
CA ALA A 103 2.29 7.55 -16.68
C ALA A 103 3.72 7.04 -16.92
N ALA A 104 4.74 7.77 -16.45
CA ALA A 104 6.13 7.37 -16.60
C ALA A 104 6.44 6.03 -15.92
N LEU A 105 5.92 5.79 -14.71
CA LEU A 105 6.04 4.50 -14.02
C LEU A 105 5.43 3.35 -14.83
N ASN A 106 4.31 3.59 -15.52
CA ASN A 106 3.69 2.59 -16.39
C ASN A 106 4.38 2.41 -17.75
N THR A 107 5.32 3.29 -18.13
CA THR A 107 6.19 3.07 -19.30
C THR A 107 7.42 2.21 -18.99
N LEU A 108 7.70 1.92 -17.73
CA LEU A 108 8.83 1.06 -17.36
C LEU A 108 8.70 -0.32 -18.00
N PRO A 109 9.80 -0.86 -18.56
CA PRO A 109 9.82 -2.22 -19.09
C PRO A 109 9.55 -3.22 -17.96
N ALA A 110 8.93 -4.36 -18.27
CA ALA A 110 8.60 -5.36 -17.26
C ALA A 110 9.84 -5.83 -16.52
N GLU A 111 10.95 -5.95 -17.25
CA GLU A 111 12.27 -6.36 -16.82
C GLU A 111 12.83 -5.43 -15.74
N ALA A 112 12.55 -4.13 -15.80
CA ALA A 112 12.99 -3.18 -14.77
C ALA A 112 12.33 -3.44 -13.41
N LEU A 113 11.18 -4.13 -13.39
CA LEU A 113 10.47 -4.49 -12.17
C LEU A 113 10.69 -5.96 -11.81
N THR A 114 10.84 -6.85 -12.78
CA THR A 114 11.05 -8.29 -12.53
C THR A 114 12.49 -8.63 -12.19
N HIS A 115 13.47 -7.84 -12.64
CA HIS A 115 14.89 -8.03 -12.29
C HIS A 115 15.10 -7.91 -10.77
N GLU A 116 14.38 -6.98 -10.14
CA GLU A 116 14.43 -6.78 -8.69
C GLU A 116 13.49 -7.72 -7.92
N ALA A 117 12.55 -8.38 -8.61
CA ALA A 117 11.51 -9.18 -7.98
C ALA A 117 11.95 -10.62 -7.72
N ARG A 118 11.41 -11.20 -6.64
CA ARG A 118 11.54 -12.63 -6.35
C ARG A 118 10.54 -13.43 -7.19
N VAL A 119 10.97 -14.59 -7.67
CA VAL A 119 10.12 -15.51 -8.44
C VAL A 119 9.80 -16.74 -7.61
N TYR A 120 8.51 -17.03 -7.49
CA TYR A 120 7.98 -18.25 -6.88
C TYR A 120 7.48 -19.20 -7.97
N GLY A 121 7.25 -20.47 -7.59
CA GLY A 121 6.74 -21.50 -8.49
C GLY A 121 5.46 -21.06 -9.23
N GLY A 122 5.33 -21.46 -10.50
CA GLY A 122 4.18 -21.13 -11.33
C GLY A 122 4.13 -19.68 -11.82
N GLY A 123 5.29 -19.02 -11.96
CA GLY A 123 5.41 -17.69 -12.56
C GLY A 123 4.84 -16.56 -11.69
N LEU A 124 4.82 -16.76 -10.37
CA LEU A 124 4.37 -15.77 -9.41
C LEU A 124 5.53 -14.86 -9.02
N TYR A 125 5.46 -13.60 -9.42
CA TYR A 125 6.46 -12.60 -9.07
C TYR A 125 6.04 -11.88 -7.80
N LYS A 126 7.02 -11.52 -6.97
CA LYS A 126 6.84 -10.71 -5.77
C LYS A 126 7.87 -9.60 -5.74
N LEU A 127 7.35 -8.38 -5.58
CA LEU A 127 8.14 -7.17 -5.41
C LEU A 127 7.92 -6.64 -3.99
N GLU A 128 8.99 -6.51 -3.23
CA GLU A 128 9.01 -5.95 -1.87
C GLU A 128 9.47 -4.48 -1.87
N PRO A 129 9.25 -3.71 -0.78
CA PRO A 129 9.60 -2.29 -0.72
C PRO A 129 11.07 -1.97 -1.08
N LYS A 130 12.01 -2.81 -0.64
CA LYS A 130 13.44 -2.62 -0.92
C LYS A 130 13.74 -2.76 -2.42
N GLU A 131 13.10 -3.73 -3.06
CA GLU A 131 13.27 -4.08 -4.48
C GLU A 131 12.66 -2.98 -5.35
N LEU A 132 11.43 -2.54 -5.05
CA LEU A 132 10.80 -1.40 -5.72
C LEU A 132 11.61 -0.10 -5.53
N GLY A 133 12.22 0.09 -4.35
CA GLY A 133 13.04 1.26 -4.06
C GLY A 133 14.32 1.38 -4.89
N ALA A 134 14.78 0.30 -5.54
CA ALA A 134 15.92 0.31 -6.45
C ALA A 134 15.56 0.73 -7.89
N VAL A 135 14.26 0.71 -8.23
CA VAL A 135 13.75 1.03 -9.57
C VAL A 135 13.91 2.53 -9.85
N ARG A 136 14.46 2.85 -11.01
CA ARG A 136 14.66 4.24 -11.45
C ARG A 136 13.71 4.58 -12.60
N VAL A 137 13.04 5.72 -12.49
CA VAL A 137 12.21 6.31 -13.54
C VAL A 137 12.65 7.75 -13.76
N LYS A 138 12.71 8.17 -15.03
CA LYS A 138 12.94 9.57 -15.40
C LYS A 138 11.61 10.21 -15.74
N VAL A 139 11.34 11.37 -15.16
CA VAL A 139 10.12 12.15 -15.43
C VAL A 139 10.53 13.55 -15.82
N ARG A 140 9.93 14.07 -16.89
CA ARG A 140 10.11 15.46 -17.28
C ARG A 140 9.28 16.34 -16.35
N VAL A 141 9.95 17.27 -15.69
CA VAL A 141 9.33 18.31 -14.89
C VAL A 141 9.55 19.58 -15.71
N GLU A 142 8.51 19.99 -16.42
CA GLU A 142 8.48 21.27 -17.14
C GLU A 142 8.20 22.42 -16.17
#